data_AF-A0A3R7MDY2-F1
#
_entry.id   AF-A0A3R7MDY2-F1
#
_cell.length_a   1.000
_cell.length_b   1.000
_cell.length_c   1.000
_cell.angle_alpha   90.00
_cell.angle_beta   90.00
_cell.angle_gamma   90.00
#
_symmetry.space_group_name_H-M   'P 1'
#
loop_
_entity.id
_entity.type
_entity.pdbx_description
1 polymer ?
#
loop_
_entity_poly.entity_id
_entity_poly.type
_entity_poly.pdbx_seq_one_letter_code
_entity_poly.pdbx_strand_id
1 'polypeptide(L)'
;MSKANFWREFISLYEAMPVLWKVNSKAYRDKPSETECYDKLLEKLREIEPNADQETVKRKIRNLRINYHRELRKVIRSEKAENGEIYRPTLWYFKSMYFLRDEEIYQTGLLILQSEDKNALRAVEAYYQVDNTGGAQQVDLQPPNKRQKKDVQNKEEESCPTTSCRLRQSEDFADILGRCWAQDFRHLKAEQQIYARKAVNDILFEGRMGTLHQHSVKINETCARCADHKADGGK
;
A
#
# COMPACT_ATOMS: atom_id res chain seq x y z
N MET A 1 30.12 15.78 13.64
CA MET A 1 29.70 15.05 12.41
C MET A 1 28.75 15.95 11.62
N SER A 2 28.90 16.06 10.29
CA SER A 2 27.93 16.84 9.49
C SER A 2 26.57 16.13 9.48
N LYS A 3 25.46 16.87 9.60
CA LYS A 3 24.10 16.32 9.54
C LYS A 3 23.89 15.46 8.28
N ALA A 4 24.49 15.84 7.15
CA ALA A 4 24.39 15.08 5.90
C ALA A 4 25.11 13.72 5.98
N ASN A 5 26.27 13.65 6.61
CA ASN A 5 27.03 12.39 6.75
C ASN A 5 26.30 11.42 7.67
N PHE A 6 25.73 11.92 8.77
CA PHE A 6 24.88 11.13 9.65
C PHE A 6 23.76 10.41 8.91
N TRP A 7 22.98 11.15 8.10
CA TRP A 7 21.86 10.57 7.37
C TRP A 7 22.31 9.60 6.26
N ARG A 8 23.51 9.78 5.69
CA ARG A 8 24.09 8.79 4.76
C ARG A 8 24.39 7.48 5.47
N GLU A 9 25.02 7.54 6.64
CA GLU A 9 25.29 6.36 7.47
C GLU A 9 24.00 5.70 7.93
N PHE A 10 23.00 6.48 8.35
CA PHE A 10 21.68 5.95 8.73
C PHE A 10 21.00 5.20 7.58
N ILE A 11 20.98 5.79 6.37
CA ILE A 11 20.39 5.15 5.19
C ILE A 11 21.18 3.92 4.77
N SER A 12 22.51 3.95 4.86
CA SER A 12 23.36 2.80 4.56
C SER A 12 23.16 1.64 5.54
N LEU A 13 23.00 1.94 6.84
CA LEU A 13 22.64 0.95 7.85
C LEU A 13 21.28 0.32 7.48
N TYR A 14 20.30 1.17 7.16
CA TYR A 14 18.97 0.75 6.78
C TYR A 14 18.95 -0.15 5.52
N GLU A 15 19.72 0.19 4.49
CA GLU A 15 19.91 -0.63 3.29
C GLU A 15 20.45 -2.03 3.63
N ALA A 16 21.41 -2.12 4.55
CA ALA A 16 22.00 -3.39 4.97
C ALA A 16 21.05 -4.32 5.75
N MET A 17 19.85 -3.85 6.12
CA MET A 17 18.85 -4.59 6.88
C MET A 17 17.62 -4.95 6.04
N PRO A 18 17.71 -5.97 5.16
CA PRO A 18 16.62 -6.36 4.26
C PRO A 18 15.36 -6.83 5.01
N VAL A 19 15.48 -7.26 6.27
CA VAL A 19 14.34 -7.58 7.16
C VAL A 19 13.36 -6.41 7.24
N LEU A 20 13.83 -5.17 7.13
CA LEU A 20 13.00 -3.97 7.31
C LEU A 20 12.32 -3.47 6.02
N TRP A 21 12.78 -3.93 4.86
CA TRP A 21 12.35 -3.34 3.60
C TRP A 21 12.06 -4.31 2.46
N LYS A 22 12.51 -5.57 2.55
CA LYS A 22 12.29 -6.58 1.52
C LYS A 22 11.20 -7.56 1.94
N VAL A 23 9.95 -7.24 1.62
CA VAL A 23 8.75 -7.98 2.04
C VAL A 23 8.72 -9.40 1.49
N ASN A 24 9.29 -9.60 0.31
CA ASN A 24 9.41 -10.93 -0.31
C ASN A 24 10.53 -11.81 0.27
N SER A 25 11.30 -11.33 1.26
CA SER A 25 12.34 -12.14 1.90
C SER A 25 11.75 -13.04 2.99
N LYS A 26 12.29 -14.26 3.14
CA LYS A 26 11.93 -15.14 4.27
C LYS A 26 12.19 -14.45 5.62
N ALA A 27 13.25 -13.63 5.67
CA ALA A 27 13.67 -12.88 6.84
C ALA A 27 12.67 -11.79 7.27
N TYR A 28 11.82 -11.28 6.37
CA TYR A 28 10.75 -10.33 6.72
C TYR A 28 9.70 -10.95 7.65
N ARG A 29 9.55 -12.28 7.67
CA ARG A 29 8.57 -12.96 8.52
C ARG A 29 9.05 -13.15 9.96
N ASP A 30 10.34 -12.93 10.23
CA ASP A 30 10.96 -13.19 11.53
C ASP A 30 10.90 -11.95 12.45
N LYS A 31 9.79 -11.81 13.18
CA LYS A 31 9.55 -10.70 14.15
C LYS A 31 10.71 -10.38 15.12
N PRO A 32 11.40 -11.34 15.77
CA PRO A 32 12.49 -11.00 16.68
C PRO A 32 13.69 -10.37 15.97
N SER A 33 13.94 -10.74 14.70
CA SER A 33 15.00 -10.14 13.89
C SER A 33 14.67 -8.69 13.47
N GLU A 34 13.38 -8.38 13.31
CA GLU A 34 12.90 -7.03 13.00
C GLU A 34 13.18 -6.05 14.14
N THR A 35 12.87 -6.43 15.37
CA THR A 35 13.12 -5.60 16.57
C THR A 35 14.60 -5.28 16.72
N GLU A 36 15.49 -6.29 16.58
CA GLU A 36 16.94 -6.10 16.69
C GLU A 36 17.48 -5.11 15.61
N CYS A 37 16.91 -5.16 14.41
CA CYS A 37 17.26 -4.21 13.35
C CYS A 37 16.83 -2.77 13.68
N TYR A 38 15.64 -2.59 14.28
CA TYR A 38 15.19 -1.28 14.74
C TYR A 38 16.02 -0.75 15.91
N ASP A 39 16.49 -1.62 16.81
CA ASP A 39 17.37 -1.23 17.92
C ASP A 39 18.70 -0.68 17.41
N LYS A 40 19.30 -1.32 16.39
CA LYS A 40 20.54 -0.81 15.75
C LYS A 40 20.33 0.57 15.10
N LEU A 41 19.19 0.79 14.44
CA LEU A 41 18.83 2.11 13.89
C LEU A 41 18.57 3.14 14.99
N LEU A 42 18.00 2.70 16.11
CA LEU A 42 17.71 3.55 17.26
C LEU A 42 18.99 4.02 17.94
N GLU A 43 19.97 3.13 18.15
CA GLU A 43 21.30 3.50 18.66
C GLU A 43 21.93 4.58 17.80
N LYS A 44 21.88 4.42 16.47
CA LYS A 44 22.37 5.44 15.55
C LYS A 44 21.57 6.74 15.67
N LEU A 45 20.24 6.69 15.76
CA LEU A 45 19.39 7.87 15.88
C LEU A 45 19.66 8.65 17.19
N ARG A 46 20.01 7.96 18.27
CA ARG A 46 20.33 8.58 19.56
C ARG A 46 21.60 9.45 19.56
N GLU A 47 22.48 9.30 18.56
CA GLU A 47 23.62 10.22 18.37
C GLU A 47 23.16 11.66 18.08
N ILE A 48 21.96 11.84 17.51
CA ILE A 48 21.39 13.15 17.17
C ILE A 48 20.14 13.51 17.99
N GLU A 49 19.37 12.51 18.42
CA GLU A 49 18.13 12.65 19.19
C GLU A 49 18.17 11.69 20.40
N PRO A 50 18.78 12.08 21.54
CA PRO A 50 19.02 11.18 22.68
C PRO A 50 17.74 10.55 23.27
N ASN A 51 16.61 11.26 23.16
CA ASN A 51 15.30 10.80 23.66
C ASN A 51 14.50 10.01 22.63
N ALA A 52 15.11 9.63 21.49
CA ALA A 52 14.42 8.85 20.49
C ALA A 52 14.06 7.45 21.00
N ASP A 53 12.96 6.94 20.46
CA ASP A 53 12.43 5.60 20.63
C ASP A 53 12.28 4.89 19.27
N GLN A 54 11.97 3.59 19.29
CA GLN A 54 11.78 2.80 18.06
C GLN A 54 10.65 3.37 17.18
N GLU A 55 9.62 3.97 17.77
CA GLU A 55 8.54 4.61 17.03
C GLU A 55 9.05 5.80 16.21
N THR A 56 9.93 6.61 16.79
CA THR A 56 10.57 7.71 16.09
C THR A 56 11.41 7.22 14.91
N VAL A 57 12.15 6.12 15.07
CA VAL A 57 12.89 5.48 13.95
C VAL A 57 11.94 5.07 12.83
N LYS A 58 10.87 4.33 13.14
CA LYS A 58 9.85 3.89 12.17
C LYS A 58 9.25 5.08 11.43
N ARG A 59 8.94 6.16 12.15
CA ARG A 59 8.42 7.41 11.58
C ARG A 59 9.43 8.10 10.66
N LYS A 60 10.72 8.16 11.03
CA LYS A 60 11.77 8.74 10.17
C LYS A 60 11.95 7.94 8.88
N ILE A 61 11.99 6.61 8.96
CA ILE A 61 12.08 5.72 7.80
C ILE A 61 10.87 5.91 6.89
N ARG A 62 9.65 5.95 7.45
CA ARG A 62 8.42 6.23 6.71
C ARG A 62 8.52 7.54 5.93
N ASN A 63 8.95 8.62 6.59
CA ASN A 63 9.09 9.93 5.95
C ASN A 63 10.17 9.92 4.86
N LEU A 64 11.28 9.22 5.08
CA LEU A 64 12.33 9.05 4.07
C LEU A 64 11.77 8.34 2.82
N ARG A 65 11.03 7.23 3.01
CA ARG A 65 10.37 6.52 1.91
C ARG A 65 9.41 7.43 1.15
N ILE A 66 8.51 8.13 1.85
CA ILE A 66 7.55 9.06 1.22
C ILE A 66 8.27 10.10 0.35
N ASN A 67 9.35 10.70 0.86
CA ASN A 67 10.11 11.70 0.11
C ASN A 67 10.84 11.09 -1.09
N TYR A 68 11.47 9.94 -0.92
CA TYR A 68 12.12 9.20 -2.00
C TYR A 68 11.11 8.84 -3.10
N HIS A 69 9.95 8.30 -2.75
CA HIS A 69 8.87 8.01 -3.70
C HIS A 69 8.41 9.26 -4.46
N ARG A 70 8.20 10.38 -3.76
CA ARG A 70 7.80 11.65 -4.41
C ARG A 70 8.82 12.10 -5.44
N GLU A 71 10.10 11.89 -5.17
CA GLU A 71 11.17 12.23 -6.09
C GLU A 71 11.28 11.22 -7.24
N LEU A 72 11.17 9.91 -6.95
CA LEU A 72 11.18 8.83 -7.93
C LEU A 72 10.05 8.98 -8.95
N ARG A 73 8.89 9.50 -8.53
CA ARG A 73 7.78 9.86 -9.44
C ARG A 73 8.20 10.83 -10.53
N LYS A 74 8.90 11.89 -10.16
CA LYS A 74 9.31 12.93 -11.11
C LYS A 74 10.29 12.34 -12.13
N VAL A 75 11.19 11.47 -11.66
CA VAL A 75 12.12 10.73 -12.52
C VAL A 75 11.35 9.85 -13.51
N ILE A 76 10.50 8.93 -13.02
CA ILE A 76 9.75 8.01 -13.88
C ILE A 76 8.85 8.77 -14.88
N ARG A 77 8.23 9.88 -14.45
CA ARG A 77 7.39 10.71 -15.33
C ARG A 77 8.22 11.31 -16.47
N SER A 78 9.42 11.79 -16.15
CA SER A 78 10.32 12.36 -17.16
C SER A 78 10.88 11.30 -18.11
N GLU A 79 11.16 10.08 -17.62
CA GLU A 79 11.62 8.96 -18.45
C GLU A 79 10.57 8.53 -19.48
N LYS A 80 9.28 8.68 -19.16
CA LYS A 80 8.15 8.34 -20.03
C LYS A 80 7.72 9.47 -20.96
N ALA A 81 8.20 10.68 -20.73
CA ALA A 81 7.81 11.83 -21.53
C ALA A 81 8.59 11.82 -22.85
N GLU A 82 7.87 11.96 -23.97
CA GLU A 82 8.46 11.98 -25.32
C GLU A 82 9.26 13.26 -25.61
N ASN A 83 9.15 14.27 -24.73
CA ASN A 83 9.83 15.56 -24.87
C ASN A 83 11.34 15.51 -24.55
N GLY A 84 11.87 14.37 -24.11
CA GLY A 84 13.31 14.13 -23.92
C GLY A 84 13.96 14.85 -22.73
N GLU A 85 13.21 15.65 -21.96
CA GLU A 85 13.73 16.31 -20.76
C GLU A 85 13.72 15.38 -19.56
N ILE A 86 14.88 14.76 -19.27
CA ILE A 86 15.06 13.87 -18.12
C ILE A 86 15.17 14.69 -16.84
N TYR A 87 14.24 14.48 -15.91
CA TYR A 87 14.25 15.09 -14.59
C TYR A 87 15.40 14.56 -13.77
N ARG A 88 16.20 15.48 -13.21
CA ARG A 88 17.29 15.15 -12.29
C ARG A 88 16.82 15.30 -10.83
N PRO A 89 16.91 14.23 -10.01
CA PRO A 89 16.59 14.31 -8.59
C PRO A 89 17.34 15.42 -7.86
N THR A 90 16.59 16.22 -7.11
CA THR A 90 17.09 17.28 -6.24
C THR A 90 17.37 16.77 -4.83
N LEU A 91 16.79 15.62 -4.46
CA LEU A 91 16.96 15.02 -3.15
C LEU A 91 18.39 14.45 -3.00
N TRP A 92 19.18 15.02 -2.10
CA TRP A 92 20.61 14.73 -2.00
C TRP A 92 20.95 13.27 -1.66
N TYR A 93 20.05 12.57 -0.98
CA TYR A 93 20.16 11.14 -0.64
C TYR A 93 19.44 10.22 -1.62
N PHE A 94 18.90 10.74 -2.72
CA PHE A 94 18.10 9.95 -3.66
C PHE A 94 18.80 8.67 -4.13
N LYS A 95 20.08 8.80 -4.51
CA LYS A 95 20.90 7.66 -4.95
C LYS A 95 21.10 6.61 -3.85
N SER A 96 21.15 7.03 -2.58
CA SER A 96 21.32 6.13 -1.44
C SER A 96 20.07 5.33 -1.11
N MET A 97 18.89 5.70 -1.63
CA MET A 97 17.64 4.96 -1.46
C MET A 97 17.23 4.15 -2.69
N TYR A 98 18.12 4.04 -3.68
CA TYR A 98 17.81 3.38 -4.96
C TYR A 98 17.49 1.89 -4.81
N PHE A 99 18.00 1.23 -3.76
CA PHE A 99 17.69 -0.16 -3.42
C PHE A 99 16.20 -0.43 -3.20
N LEU A 100 15.41 0.61 -2.91
CA LEU A 100 13.97 0.50 -2.74
C LEU A 100 13.21 0.52 -4.07
N ARG A 101 13.83 0.95 -5.18
CA ARG A 101 13.14 1.20 -6.46
C ARG A 101 12.26 0.04 -6.89
N ASP A 102 12.76 -1.19 -6.83
CA ASP A 102 12.01 -2.35 -7.32
C ASP A 102 10.91 -2.77 -6.34
N GLU A 103 11.16 -2.70 -5.04
CA GLU A 103 10.26 -3.20 -3.98
C GLU A 103 9.09 -2.24 -3.71
N GLU A 104 9.35 -0.93 -3.81
CA GLU A 104 8.38 0.13 -3.55
C GLU A 104 7.38 0.36 -4.69
N ILE A 105 7.71 -0.12 -5.90
CA ILE A 105 6.77 -0.17 -7.03
C ILE A 105 5.62 -1.15 -6.74
N TYR A 106 5.85 -2.19 -5.91
CA TYR A 106 4.87 -3.22 -5.59
C TYR A 106 4.05 -2.94 -4.32
N GLN A 107 4.58 -2.22 -3.33
CA GLN A 107 3.93 -2.06 -2.00
C GLN A 107 3.07 -0.81 -1.81
N THR A 108 3.29 0.25 -2.59
CA THR A 108 2.64 1.57 -2.33
C THR A 108 1.94 2.13 -3.56
N GLY A 109 1.54 1.23 -4.47
CA GLY A 109 0.55 1.53 -5.50
C GLY A 109 1.10 2.38 -6.63
N LEU A 110 1.18 1.75 -7.79
CA LEU A 110 1.39 2.39 -9.09
C LEU A 110 0.49 3.63 -9.34
N LEU A 111 -0.60 3.83 -8.59
CA LEU A 111 -1.48 4.99 -8.69
C LEU A 111 -1.00 6.26 -7.97
N ILE A 112 -0.17 6.20 -6.92
CA ILE A 112 0.48 7.43 -6.41
C ILE A 112 1.39 8.00 -7.50
N LEU A 113 1.96 7.14 -8.35
CA LEU A 113 2.81 7.53 -9.47
C LEU A 113 2.03 8.18 -10.62
N GLN A 114 0.71 7.96 -10.69
CA GLN A 114 -0.17 8.49 -11.75
C GLN A 114 -1.08 9.63 -11.29
N SER A 115 -1.34 9.82 -10.00
CA SER A 115 -2.22 10.90 -9.50
C SER A 115 -1.47 12.21 -9.22
N GLU A 116 -2.01 13.32 -9.69
CA GLU A 116 -1.53 14.68 -9.40
C GLU A 116 -2.15 15.26 -8.12
N ASP A 117 -3.04 14.49 -7.48
CA ASP A 117 -3.84 14.96 -6.37
C ASP A 117 -3.08 14.90 -5.04
N LYS A 118 -2.88 16.08 -4.44
CA LYS A 118 -2.29 16.26 -3.11
C LYS A 118 -3.15 15.64 -2.00
N ASN A 119 -4.47 15.53 -2.22
CA ASN A 119 -5.39 14.89 -1.29
C ASN A 119 -5.24 13.36 -1.30
N ALA A 120 -5.02 12.74 -2.47
CA ALA A 120 -4.70 11.31 -2.55
C ALA A 120 -3.41 10.98 -1.78
N LEU A 121 -2.41 11.86 -1.85
CA LEU A 121 -1.18 11.74 -1.04
C LEU A 121 -1.46 11.81 0.47
N ARG A 122 -2.30 12.75 0.91
CA ARG A 122 -2.71 12.88 2.32
C ARG A 122 -3.57 11.70 2.79
N ALA A 123 -4.44 11.17 1.94
CA ALA A 123 -5.29 10.02 2.26
C ALA A 123 -4.46 8.75 2.44
N VAL A 124 -3.42 8.55 1.63
CA VAL A 124 -2.45 7.46 1.82
C VAL A 124 -1.65 7.66 3.11
N GLU A 125 -1.21 8.90 3.37
CA GLU A 125 -0.51 9.25 4.61
C GLU A 125 -1.40 8.95 5.84
N ALA A 126 -2.72 9.19 5.74
CA ALA A 126 -3.70 8.83 6.77
C ALA A 126 -3.98 7.31 6.85
N TYR A 127 -4.02 6.59 5.72
CA TYR A 127 -4.22 5.14 5.69
C TYR A 127 -3.11 4.38 6.45
N TYR A 128 -1.84 4.75 6.23
CA TYR A 128 -0.71 4.17 6.97
C TYR A 128 -0.57 4.68 8.42
N GLN A 129 -1.43 5.61 8.88
CA GLN A 129 -1.48 6.05 10.29
C GLN A 129 -2.43 5.20 11.16
N VAL A 130 -3.25 4.31 10.57
CA VAL A 130 -4.29 3.56 11.31
C VAL A 130 -3.76 2.36 12.12
N ASP A 131 -2.56 1.86 11.84
CA ASP A 131 -2.06 0.63 12.49
C ASP A 131 -1.39 0.85 13.87
N ASN A 132 -1.54 2.03 14.49
CA ASN A 132 -0.90 2.34 15.79
C ASN A 132 -1.85 2.37 17.00
N THR A 133 -3.07 1.86 16.86
CA THR A 133 -3.95 1.62 18.02
C THR A 133 -4.48 0.19 17.99
N GLY A 134 -3.68 -0.73 18.51
CA GLY A 134 -4.20 -2.02 18.96
C GLY A 134 -5.11 -1.79 20.17
N GLY A 135 -6.43 -1.91 19.97
CA GLY A 135 -7.42 -1.86 21.05
C GLY A 135 -8.83 -1.70 20.52
N ALA A 136 -9.67 -2.71 20.72
CA ALA A 136 -11.07 -2.74 20.36
C ALA A 136 -11.84 -1.51 20.89
N GLN A 137 -12.60 -0.84 20.01
CA GLN A 137 -13.87 -0.19 20.32
C GLN A 137 -14.62 0.14 19.02
N GLN A 138 -15.85 -0.37 18.91
CA GLN A 138 -16.78 -0.06 17.83
C GLN A 138 -17.09 1.44 17.85
N VAL A 139 -16.85 2.13 16.72
CA VAL A 139 -17.54 3.38 16.42
C VAL A 139 -18.73 3.05 15.53
N ASP A 140 -19.92 3.12 16.12
CA ASP A 140 -21.22 3.05 15.43
C ASP A 140 -21.33 4.26 14.49
N LEU A 141 -21.26 4.00 13.19
CA LEU A 141 -21.55 4.99 12.16
C LEU A 141 -23.00 4.80 11.72
N GLN A 142 -23.92 5.42 12.45
CA GLN A 142 -25.25 5.69 11.91
C GLN A 142 -25.17 6.77 10.82
N PRO A 143 -25.86 6.61 9.68
CA PRO A 143 -25.93 7.65 8.66
C PRO A 143 -26.89 8.78 9.09
N PRO A 144 -26.54 10.07 8.93
CA PRO A 144 -27.49 11.15 9.15
C PRO A 144 -28.50 11.19 8.01
N ASN A 145 -29.77 11.14 8.38
CA ASN A 145 -30.91 11.01 7.50
C ASN A 145 -31.62 12.37 7.32
N LYS A 146 -32.00 12.67 6.06
CA LYS A 146 -33.05 13.61 5.57
C LYS A 146 -32.72 15.12 5.61
N ARG A 147 -33.14 15.98 4.68
CA ARG A 147 -33.89 15.98 3.39
C ARG A 147 -33.73 17.43 2.85
N GLN A 148 -33.83 17.71 1.55
CA GLN A 148 -35.09 18.13 0.92
C GLN A 148 -34.99 18.09 -0.62
N LYS A 149 -36.09 17.61 -1.22
CA LYS A 149 -36.40 17.53 -2.66
C LYS A 149 -36.51 18.91 -3.31
N LYS A 150 -36.29 18.95 -4.63
CA LYS A 150 -37.29 19.46 -5.58
C LYS A 150 -37.32 18.61 -6.86
N ASP A 151 -38.55 18.23 -7.21
CA ASP A 151 -39.02 17.55 -8.43
C ASP A 151 -38.69 18.38 -9.71
N VAL A 152 -38.75 17.93 -10.98
CA VAL A 152 -39.76 17.09 -11.65
C VAL A 152 -39.32 16.70 -13.10
N GLN A 153 -39.78 15.51 -13.54
CA GLN A 153 -40.14 14.99 -14.89
C GLN A 153 -39.11 14.67 -16.02
N ASN A 154 -38.94 13.36 -16.21
CA ASN A 154 -39.10 12.50 -17.41
C ASN A 154 -38.89 13.07 -18.83
N LYS A 155 -38.08 12.34 -19.61
CA LYS A 155 -38.46 11.72 -20.91
C LYS A 155 -37.46 10.61 -21.28
N GLU A 156 -38.00 9.46 -21.68
CA GLU A 156 -37.27 8.29 -22.19
C GLU A 156 -36.98 8.41 -23.70
N GLU A 157 -36.06 7.55 -24.15
CA GLU A 157 -35.77 7.10 -25.53
C GLU A 157 -34.81 7.95 -26.40
N GLU A 158 -33.57 7.49 -26.56
CA GLU A 158 -33.12 6.55 -27.62
C GLU A 158 -31.69 6.86 -28.14
N SER A 159 -30.96 5.78 -28.48
CA SER A 159 -29.81 5.71 -29.39
C SER A 159 -28.39 6.04 -28.89
N CYS A 160 -27.51 5.04 -29.05
CA CYS A 160 -26.07 5.09 -28.75
C CYS A 160 -25.29 5.69 -29.94
N PRO A 161 -24.18 6.41 -29.70
CA PRO A 161 -22.92 5.82 -30.14
C PRO A 161 -21.77 6.03 -29.16
N THR A 162 -20.91 5.02 -29.11
CA THR A 162 -19.49 5.06 -28.74
C THR A 162 -18.90 6.48 -28.78
N THR A 163 -18.64 7.07 -27.61
CA THR A 163 -17.43 7.83 -27.24
C THR A 163 -17.62 8.41 -25.84
N SER A 164 -16.87 7.85 -24.88
CA SER A 164 -16.24 8.60 -23.79
C SER A 164 -17.06 9.72 -23.14
N CYS A 165 -18.16 9.39 -22.47
CA CYS A 165 -18.68 10.24 -21.40
C CYS A 165 -17.81 10.03 -20.15
N ARG A 166 -16.53 10.41 -20.21
CA ARG A 166 -15.71 10.61 -19.00
C ARG A 166 -16.26 11.84 -18.29
N LEU A 167 -17.31 11.63 -17.52
CA LEU A 167 -17.59 12.50 -16.39
C LEU A 167 -16.29 12.49 -15.56
N ARG A 168 -15.56 13.61 -15.58
CA ARG A 168 -14.56 13.93 -14.56
C ARG A 168 -15.32 14.10 -13.25
N GLN A 169 -15.79 13.00 -12.69
CA GLN A 169 -16.09 12.95 -11.28
C GLN A 169 -14.73 12.91 -10.58
N SER A 170 -14.59 13.74 -9.54
CA SER A 170 -13.49 13.61 -8.58
C SER A 170 -13.34 12.14 -8.26
N GLU A 171 -12.19 11.54 -8.58
CA GLU A 171 -11.98 10.11 -8.41
C GLU A 171 -12.14 9.79 -6.91
N ASP A 172 -13.15 8.99 -6.56
CA ASP A 172 -13.33 8.57 -5.17
C ASP A 172 -12.25 7.51 -4.85
N PHE A 173 -11.96 7.33 -3.58
CA PHE A 173 -10.99 6.36 -3.09
C PHE A 173 -11.30 4.94 -3.60
N ALA A 174 -12.58 4.59 -3.75
CA ALA A 174 -13.01 3.32 -4.34
C ALA A 174 -12.55 3.17 -5.81
N ASP A 175 -12.60 4.23 -6.61
CA ASP A 175 -12.17 4.22 -8.02
C ASP A 175 -10.65 4.08 -8.16
N ILE A 176 -9.92 4.68 -7.23
CA ILE A 176 -8.47 4.54 -7.13
C ILE A 176 -8.13 3.09 -6.77
N LEU A 177 -8.70 2.55 -5.68
CA LEU A 177 -8.46 1.15 -5.28
C LEU A 177 -8.83 0.16 -6.38
N GLY A 178 -9.98 0.34 -7.03
CA GLY A 178 -10.44 -0.53 -8.11
C GLY A 178 -9.46 -0.60 -9.28
N ARG A 179 -8.80 0.52 -9.64
CA ARG A 179 -7.77 0.53 -10.69
C ARG A 179 -6.48 -0.17 -10.27
N CYS A 180 -6.04 -0.02 -9.01
CA CYS A 180 -4.89 -0.76 -8.49
C CYS A 180 -5.15 -2.26 -8.56
N TRP A 181 -6.28 -2.71 -8.01
CA TRP A 181 -6.64 -4.13 -8.01
C TRP A 181 -6.75 -4.70 -9.41
N ALA A 182 -7.34 -3.95 -10.35
CA ALA A 182 -7.42 -4.37 -11.75
C ALA A 182 -6.04 -4.56 -12.38
N GLN A 183 -5.07 -3.71 -12.04
CA GLN A 183 -3.71 -3.84 -12.53
C GLN A 183 -3.00 -5.06 -11.94
N ASP A 184 -3.04 -5.24 -10.63
CA ASP A 184 -2.42 -6.41 -9.97
C ASP A 184 -3.03 -7.70 -10.49
N PHE A 185 -4.36 -7.74 -10.64
CA PHE A 185 -5.09 -8.87 -11.20
C PHE A 185 -4.63 -9.24 -12.62
N ARG A 186 -4.36 -8.24 -13.49
CA ARG A 186 -3.86 -8.50 -14.86
C ARG A 186 -2.47 -9.11 -14.91
N HIS A 187 -1.63 -8.85 -13.90
CA HIS A 187 -0.27 -9.41 -13.82
C HIS A 187 -0.24 -10.83 -13.22
N LEU A 188 -1.33 -11.29 -12.61
CA LEU A 188 -1.45 -12.66 -12.16
C LEU A 188 -1.46 -13.64 -13.35
N LYS A 189 -0.89 -14.83 -13.15
CA LYS A 189 -1.04 -15.94 -14.09
C LYS A 189 -2.54 -16.23 -14.30
N ALA A 190 -2.92 -16.67 -15.50
CA ALA A 190 -4.32 -16.93 -15.87
C ALA A 190 -5.03 -17.84 -14.86
N GLU A 191 -4.36 -18.87 -14.34
CA GLU A 191 -4.88 -19.76 -13.32
C GLU A 191 -5.16 -19.03 -11.98
N GLN A 192 -4.26 -18.16 -11.55
CA GLN A 192 -4.40 -17.39 -10.31
C GLN A 192 -5.51 -16.33 -10.41
N GLN A 193 -5.77 -15.80 -11.60
CA GLN A 193 -6.90 -14.91 -11.85
C GLN A 193 -8.24 -15.60 -11.57
N ILE A 194 -8.35 -16.91 -11.81
CA ILE A 194 -9.58 -17.68 -11.54
C ILE A 194 -9.85 -17.69 -10.03
N TYR A 195 -8.83 -18.03 -9.23
CA TYR A 195 -8.95 -18.07 -7.76
C TYR A 195 -9.22 -16.68 -7.18
N ALA A 196 -8.48 -15.66 -7.63
CA ALA A 196 -8.66 -14.28 -7.19
C ALA A 196 -10.07 -13.76 -7.51
N ARG A 197 -10.58 -14.02 -8.73
CA ARG A 197 -11.94 -13.62 -9.13
C ARG A 197 -13.00 -14.28 -8.24
N LYS A 198 -12.85 -15.56 -7.94
CA LYS A 198 -13.76 -16.27 -7.02
C LYS A 198 -13.76 -15.60 -5.64
N ALA A 199 -12.58 -15.41 -5.05
CA ALA A 199 -12.45 -14.83 -3.71
C ALA A 199 -13.06 -13.42 -3.62
N VAL A 200 -12.80 -12.55 -4.61
CA VAL A 200 -13.40 -11.20 -4.66
C VAL A 200 -14.91 -11.28 -4.76
N ASN A 201 -15.45 -12.16 -5.61
CA ASN A 201 -16.90 -12.33 -5.74
C ASN A 201 -17.55 -12.83 -4.45
N ASP A 202 -16.92 -13.78 -3.76
CA ASP A 202 -17.41 -14.31 -2.49
C ASP A 202 -17.45 -13.21 -1.42
N ILE A 203 -16.38 -12.41 -1.31
CA ILE A 203 -16.32 -11.26 -0.38
C ILE A 203 -17.43 -10.26 -0.68
N LEU A 204 -17.65 -9.92 -1.95
CA LEU A 204 -18.72 -8.99 -2.36
C LEU A 204 -20.12 -9.57 -2.14
N PHE A 205 -20.27 -10.89 -2.28
CA PHE A 205 -21.51 -11.59 -2.00
C PHE A 205 -21.86 -11.51 -0.51
N GLU A 206 -20.96 -11.94 0.37
CA GLU A 206 -21.14 -11.86 1.83
C GLU A 206 -21.34 -10.41 2.30
N GLY A 207 -20.64 -9.46 1.67
CA GLY A 207 -20.84 -8.03 1.93
C GLY A 207 -22.27 -7.56 1.60
N ARG A 208 -22.83 -7.99 0.46
CA ARG A 208 -24.23 -7.67 0.09
C ARG A 208 -25.25 -8.35 1.01
N MET A 209 -24.91 -9.53 1.53
CA MET A 209 -25.75 -10.26 2.47
C MET A 209 -25.65 -9.72 3.91
N GLY A 210 -24.73 -8.79 4.19
CA GLY A 210 -24.51 -8.23 5.53
C GLY A 210 -23.86 -9.21 6.50
N THR A 211 -23.27 -10.29 6.00
CA THR A 211 -22.65 -11.38 6.77
C THR A 211 -21.13 -11.26 6.84
N LEU A 212 -20.55 -10.25 6.18
CA LEU A 212 -19.11 -9.98 6.19
C LEU A 212 -18.68 -9.34 7.52
N HIS A 213 -17.79 -10.01 8.24
CA HIS A 213 -17.23 -9.57 9.52
C HIS A 213 -15.69 -9.66 9.51
N GLN A 214 -15.03 -9.10 10.54
CA GLN A 214 -13.57 -8.97 10.63
C GLN A 214 -12.78 -10.26 10.31
N HIS A 215 -13.31 -11.42 10.69
CA HIS A 215 -12.66 -12.72 10.49
C HIS A 215 -13.28 -13.58 9.37
N SER A 216 -14.07 -13.01 8.45
CA SER A 216 -14.75 -13.79 7.39
C SER A 216 -13.79 -14.29 6.31
N VAL A 217 -12.65 -13.62 6.09
CA VAL A 217 -11.69 -13.98 5.06
C VAL A 217 -10.54 -14.76 5.67
N LYS A 218 -10.35 -15.99 5.18
CA LYS A 218 -9.32 -16.93 5.63
C LYS A 218 -8.54 -17.42 4.42
N ILE A 219 -7.24 -17.08 4.36
CA ILE A 219 -6.39 -17.36 3.19
C ILE A 219 -5.40 -18.46 3.55
N ASN A 220 -5.33 -19.50 2.72
CA ASN A 220 -4.39 -20.62 2.86
C ASN A 220 -4.52 -21.38 4.20
N GLU A 221 -5.73 -21.55 4.72
CA GLU A 221 -5.91 -22.43 5.88
C GLU A 221 -5.57 -23.87 5.50
N THR A 222 -4.73 -24.50 6.31
CA THR A 222 -4.46 -25.94 6.20
C THR A 222 -5.74 -26.68 6.57
N CYS A 223 -6.34 -27.37 5.62
CA CYS A 223 -7.48 -28.23 5.87
C CYS A 223 -7.09 -29.34 6.85
N ALA A 224 -7.61 -29.30 8.08
CA ALA A 224 -7.34 -30.31 9.11
C ALA A 224 -7.71 -31.73 8.66
N ARG A 225 -8.65 -31.87 7.72
CA ARG A 225 -9.08 -33.16 7.15
C ARG A 225 -8.05 -33.83 6.23
N CYS A 226 -7.04 -33.11 5.78
CA CYS A 226 -6.01 -33.66 4.88
C CYS A 226 -4.77 -34.19 5.62
N ALA A 227 -4.64 -33.95 6.92
CA ALA A 227 -3.49 -34.39 7.72
C ALA A 227 -3.52 -35.89 8.06
N ASP A 228 -4.71 -36.51 8.09
CA ASP A 228 -4.88 -37.88 8.59
C ASP A 228 -4.59 -38.99 7.56
N HIS A 229 -4.38 -38.66 6.28
CA HIS A 229 -4.18 -39.65 5.21
C HIS A 229 -2.72 -40.09 4.99
N LYS A 230 -1.76 -39.60 5.80
CA LYS A 230 -0.34 -40.01 5.68
C LYS A 230 0.13 -41.05 6.71
N ALA A 231 -0.76 -41.58 7.56
CA ALA A 231 -0.37 -42.44 8.67
C ALA A 231 -0.60 -43.95 8.47
N ASP A 232 -1.22 -44.41 7.37
CA ASP A 232 -1.60 -45.83 7.24
C ASP A 232 -1.09 -46.49 5.94
N GLY A 233 0.24 -46.54 5.80
CA GLY A 233 0.91 -47.16 4.65
C GLY A 233 2.27 -47.74 5.02
N GLY A 234 2.34 -48.51 6.11
CA GLY A 234 3.57 -49.15 6.58
C GLY A 234 3.29 -50.38 7.43
N LYS A 235 2.98 -51.50 6.77
CA LYS A 235 3.29 -52.84 7.22
C LYS A 235 3.89 -53.63 6.06
#